data_AF-A0A6F9BIR2-F1
#
_entry.id   AF-A0A6F9BIR2-F1
#
_cell.length_a   1.000
_cell.length_b   1.000
_cell.length_c   1.000
_cell.angle_alpha   90.00
_cell.angle_beta   90.00
_cell.angle_gamma   90.00
#
_symmetry.space_group_name_H-M   'P 1'
#
loop_
_entity.id
_entity.type
_entity.pdbx_description
1 polymer ?
#
loop_
_entity_poly.entity_id
_entity_poly.type
_entity_poly.pdbx_seq_one_letter_code
_entity_poly.pdbx_strand_id
1 'polypeptide(L)'
;SVVSSKELVETCCETGEKWASAKGHCSNMELPREDRHSICRTAQRQCCLGSLKESRCFSGMNAAREGVVCEVDNNDQCGADSFKECCSCCSLGLRFRSEGHRCEAHKYLGYPCSHVFLTCCEGEEEVAREEGDEGEGEGDGLHTLRERPVLDPTAVPKRVSDSLFPKEAFSIGEEEEQERENTVEGPLEVEDVDECQVYQGTLCHHRCINTPGSFRCACYPGYVLQKDAVSCVPETVDEENKLREDDRPEVEATSTAPPTTPTSVNPCEGNGPCMQQCSPVAGRPGCSCFPGFSLMADGQSCDDINECLMSTRTCQMNERCVNTAGSFVCQRQITCSLGYQINNDVCEDVDECFQGTHNCGPGFECVNSEGSFRCNAKPRCSMGFTQDTHGNCIDIDECGVVGQPCSPGFNCINTVGSYSCQRKIIMCSRGYHASPDGARCIDVDECQSALHHCGEGQICHNLPGSYRCDCQTGYQYDMFRKTCVDVNECLTNPCSQECANIYGSYQCYCRQGSYLREDGHTCEDIDECAQSIGHLCSFKCVNVPGSYQCACPEYGYTMSPNGRSCRGEDTLIHTLHTHNTHTHTVHTHTHTNTLPLS
;
A
#
# COMPACT_ATOMS: atom_id res chain seq x y z
N SER A 1 -40.25 -28.71 0.18
CA SER A 1 -38.86 -28.42 0.59
C SER A 1 -38.54 -27.02 0.11
N VAL A 2 -38.25 -26.11 1.03
CA VAL A 2 -37.80 -24.75 0.65
C VAL A 2 -36.29 -24.86 0.45
N VAL A 3 -35.84 -24.89 -0.80
CA VAL A 3 -34.40 -24.88 -1.14
C VAL A 3 -33.83 -23.53 -0.69
N SER A 4 -32.70 -23.56 0.00
CA SER A 4 -32.04 -22.32 0.45
C SER A 4 -31.54 -21.52 -0.76
N SER A 5 -31.61 -20.19 -0.71
CA SER A 5 -31.06 -19.32 -1.75
C SER A 5 -29.58 -19.60 -2.03
N LYS A 6 -28.82 -20.07 -1.02
CA LYS A 6 -27.41 -20.46 -1.14
C LYS A 6 -27.24 -21.71 -2.01
N GLU A 7 -27.98 -22.78 -1.69
CA GLU A 7 -27.97 -24.05 -2.46
C GLU A 7 -28.44 -23.83 -3.91
N LEU A 8 -29.38 -22.91 -4.11
CA LEU A 8 -29.86 -22.53 -5.43
C LEU A 8 -28.77 -21.83 -6.24
N VAL A 9 -28.04 -20.87 -5.65
CA VAL A 9 -26.92 -20.19 -6.32
C VAL A 9 -25.83 -21.18 -6.69
N GLU A 10 -25.47 -22.09 -5.79
CA GLU A 10 -24.44 -23.11 -6.01
C GLU A 10 -24.78 -24.02 -7.19
N THR A 11 -25.98 -24.63 -7.17
CA THR A 11 -26.46 -25.51 -8.25
C THR A 11 -26.54 -24.78 -9.60
N CYS A 12 -26.94 -23.50 -9.58
CA CYS A 12 -27.02 -22.66 -10.77
C CYS A 12 -25.63 -22.21 -11.27
N CYS A 13 -24.70 -21.95 -10.37
CA CYS A 13 -23.32 -21.59 -10.70
C CYS A 13 -22.63 -22.76 -11.43
N GLU A 14 -22.76 -23.98 -10.89
CA GLU A 14 -22.24 -25.19 -11.54
C GLU A 14 -22.78 -25.41 -12.96
N THR A 15 -24.06 -25.11 -13.19
CA THR A 15 -24.64 -25.23 -14.54
C THR A 15 -24.07 -24.19 -15.49
N GLY A 16 -23.76 -22.98 -15.00
CA GLY A 16 -23.05 -21.95 -15.75
C GLY A 16 -21.63 -22.34 -16.12
N GLU A 17 -20.87 -22.90 -15.18
CA GLU A 17 -19.49 -23.36 -15.41
C GLU A 17 -19.44 -24.54 -16.39
N LYS A 18 -20.31 -25.54 -16.23
CA LYS A 18 -20.44 -26.66 -17.17
C LYS A 18 -20.75 -26.15 -18.59
N TRP A 19 -21.57 -25.10 -18.70
CA TRP A 19 -21.87 -24.48 -19.99
C TRP A 19 -20.66 -23.77 -20.61
N ALA A 20 -19.91 -23.00 -19.81
CA ALA A 20 -18.67 -22.36 -20.25
C ALA A 20 -17.68 -23.38 -20.85
N SER A 21 -17.41 -24.45 -20.10
CA SER A 21 -16.50 -25.52 -20.52
C SER A 21 -16.98 -26.27 -21.78
N ALA A 22 -18.29 -26.42 -21.96
CA ALA A 22 -18.85 -27.16 -23.10
C ALA A 22 -19.05 -26.32 -24.37
N LYS A 23 -19.31 -25.01 -24.25
CA LYS A 23 -19.73 -24.15 -25.38
C LYS A 23 -18.78 -22.99 -25.67
N GLY A 24 -17.90 -22.62 -24.74
CA GLY A 24 -16.96 -21.51 -24.94
C GLY A 24 -17.60 -20.12 -24.96
N HIS A 25 -18.90 -20.00 -24.66
CA HIS A 25 -19.65 -18.75 -24.62
C HIS A 25 -20.81 -18.82 -23.61
N CYS A 26 -21.24 -17.67 -23.10
CA CYS A 26 -22.34 -17.58 -22.11
C CYS A 26 -23.68 -17.14 -22.68
N SER A 27 -23.82 -17.12 -24.00
CA SER A 27 -25.08 -16.83 -24.70
C SER A 27 -26.03 -18.03 -24.73
N ASN A 28 -27.34 -17.78 -24.66
CA ASN A 28 -28.41 -18.77 -24.84
C ASN A 28 -28.40 -19.98 -23.88
N MET A 29 -27.99 -19.77 -22.62
CA MET A 29 -28.09 -20.81 -21.59
C MET A 29 -29.56 -21.13 -21.26
N GLU A 30 -29.92 -22.41 -21.26
CA GLU A 30 -31.27 -22.88 -20.93
C GLU A 30 -31.55 -22.75 -19.43
N LEU A 31 -32.72 -22.21 -19.07
CA LEU A 31 -33.14 -22.05 -17.68
C LEU A 31 -33.85 -23.32 -17.19
N PRO A 32 -33.68 -23.72 -15.93
CA PRO A 32 -34.51 -24.74 -15.31
C PRO A 32 -36.00 -24.36 -15.45
N ARG A 33 -36.84 -25.32 -15.87
CA ARG A 33 -38.24 -25.08 -16.26
C ARG A 33 -39.19 -24.70 -15.12
N GLU A 34 -38.71 -24.66 -13.88
CA GLU A 34 -39.46 -24.18 -12.73
C GLU A 34 -38.59 -23.22 -11.92
N ASP A 35 -38.37 -21.99 -12.40
CA ASP A 35 -38.11 -20.94 -11.42
C ASP A 35 -38.45 -19.52 -11.88
N ARG A 36 -39.23 -18.85 -11.04
CA ARG A 36 -39.62 -17.44 -11.17
C ARG A 36 -38.59 -16.50 -10.51
N HIS A 37 -37.37 -17.00 -10.25
CA HIS A 37 -36.34 -16.28 -9.52
C HIS A 37 -35.16 -15.88 -10.43
N SER A 38 -34.96 -14.56 -10.53
CA SER A 38 -33.87 -13.89 -11.26
C SER A 38 -32.45 -14.36 -10.83
N ILE A 39 -32.35 -14.97 -9.64
CA ILE A 39 -31.10 -15.37 -8.98
C ILE A 39 -30.36 -16.45 -9.78
N CYS A 40 -31.04 -17.54 -10.16
CA CYS A 40 -30.40 -18.65 -10.87
C CYS A 40 -29.84 -18.23 -12.23
N ARG A 41 -30.60 -17.42 -13.00
CA ARG A 41 -30.15 -16.86 -14.28
C ARG A 41 -28.89 -16.00 -14.11
N THR A 42 -28.84 -15.21 -13.05
CA THR A 42 -27.71 -14.33 -12.76
C THR A 42 -26.49 -15.15 -12.34
N ALA A 43 -26.66 -16.12 -11.44
CA ALA A 43 -25.62 -17.04 -11.02
C ALA A 43 -25.02 -17.82 -12.20
N GLN A 44 -25.85 -18.47 -13.03
CA GLN A 44 -25.42 -19.18 -14.24
C GLN A 44 -24.58 -18.29 -15.15
N ARG A 45 -25.02 -17.06 -15.38
CA ARG A 45 -24.33 -16.13 -16.29
C ARG A 45 -22.99 -15.66 -15.72
N GLN A 46 -22.94 -15.29 -14.43
CA GLN A 46 -21.71 -14.80 -13.83
C GLN A 46 -20.66 -15.91 -13.70
N CYS A 47 -21.06 -17.11 -13.28
CA CYS A 47 -20.13 -18.24 -13.15
C CYS A 47 -19.64 -18.73 -14.51
N CYS A 48 -20.50 -18.73 -15.54
CA CYS A 48 -20.06 -18.99 -16.92
C CYS A 48 -19.00 -17.97 -17.38
N LEU A 49 -19.22 -16.67 -17.14
CA LEU A 49 -18.27 -15.62 -17.54
C LEU A 49 -16.95 -15.71 -16.75
N GLY A 50 -17.02 -16.04 -15.45
CA GLY A 50 -15.85 -16.28 -14.61
C GLY A 50 -14.99 -17.42 -15.14
N SER A 51 -15.60 -18.59 -15.37
CA SER A 51 -14.92 -19.78 -15.90
C SER A 51 -14.28 -19.54 -17.30
N LEU A 52 -14.94 -18.79 -18.18
CA LEU A 52 -14.34 -18.41 -19.47
C LEU A 52 -13.16 -17.44 -19.33
N LYS A 53 -13.21 -16.51 -18.37
CA LYS A 53 -12.09 -15.59 -18.11
C LYS A 53 -10.88 -16.33 -17.55
N GLU A 54 -11.12 -17.23 -16.61
CA GLU A 54 -10.06 -18.02 -15.97
C GLU A 54 -9.38 -18.98 -16.97
N SER A 55 -10.16 -19.74 -17.74
CA SER A 55 -9.62 -20.63 -18.78
C SER A 55 -8.82 -19.89 -19.86
N ARG A 56 -9.26 -18.69 -20.27
CA ARG A 56 -8.52 -17.82 -21.20
C ARG A 56 -7.25 -17.27 -20.57
N CYS A 57 -7.31 -16.84 -19.31
CA CYS A 57 -6.15 -16.39 -18.56
C CYS A 57 -5.08 -17.47 -18.45
N PHE A 58 -5.49 -18.70 -18.07
CA PHE A 58 -4.60 -19.86 -17.99
C PHE A 58 -3.96 -20.19 -19.35
N SER A 59 -4.74 -20.14 -20.42
CA SER A 59 -4.21 -20.32 -21.79
C SER A 59 -3.19 -19.24 -22.15
N GLY A 60 -3.41 -18.00 -21.72
CA GLY A 60 -2.46 -16.88 -21.91
C GLY A 60 -1.16 -17.07 -21.12
N MET A 61 -1.24 -17.57 -19.89
CA MET A 61 -0.06 -17.91 -19.09
C MET A 61 0.77 -19.01 -19.75
N ASN A 62 0.12 -20.06 -20.28
CA ASN A 62 0.82 -21.14 -20.97
C ASN A 62 1.49 -20.64 -22.27
N ALA A 63 0.81 -19.80 -23.05
CA ALA A 63 1.40 -19.18 -24.23
C ALA A 63 2.66 -18.36 -23.91
N ALA A 64 2.65 -17.62 -22.80
CA ALA A 64 3.82 -16.89 -22.32
C ALA A 64 4.97 -17.82 -21.88
N ARG A 65 4.65 -18.93 -21.18
CA ARG A 65 5.62 -19.96 -20.78
C ARG A 65 6.26 -20.65 -22.01
N GLU A 66 5.50 -20.80 -23.09
CA GLU A 66 5.97 -21.37 -24.37
C GLU A 66 6.73 -20.36 -25.24
N GLY A 67 6.88 -19.10 -24.81
CA GLY A 67 7.62 -18.06 -25.53
C GLY A 67 6.87 -17.48 -26.74
N VAL A 68 5.55 -17.64 -26.79
CA VAL A 68 4.69 -17.08 -27.84
C VAL A 68 4.46 -15.58 -27.59
N VAL A 69 4.53 -14.76 -28.63
CA VAL A 69 4.28 -13.31 -28.54
C VAL A 69 2.80 -13.06 -28.24
N CYS A 70 2.52 -12.31 -27.18
CA CYS A 70 1.17 -12.03 -26.66
C CYS A 70 0.30 -11.07 -27.53
N GLU A 71 0.50 -11.01 -28.86
CA GLU A 71 -0.25 -10.12 -29.76
C GLU A 71 -1.18 -10.87 -30.72
N VAL A 72 -2.48 -10.51 -30.74
CA VAL A 72 -3.40 -10.74 -31.86
C VAL A 72 -4.40 -9.58 -32.01
N ASP A 73 -4.56 -9.15 -33.27
CA ASP A 73 -5.49 -8.21 -33.95
C ASP A 73 -6.15 -7.00 -33.22
N ASN A 74 -5.97 -5.84 -33.88
CA ASN A 74 -6.46 -4.48 -33.59
C ASN A 74 -7.98 -4.36 -33.46
N ASN A 75 -8.54 -4.84 -32.36
CA ASN A 75 -9.82 -4.35 -31.85
C ASN A 75 -9.70 -4.12 -30.35
N ASP A 76 -8.81 -3.20 -29.99
CA ASP A 76 -8.46 -2.83 -28.62
C ASP A 76 -9.62 -2.11 -27.92
N GLN A 77 -10.55 -2.92 -27.38
CA GLN A 77 -11.32 -2.54 -26.20
C GLN A 77 -10.51 -2.91 -24.96
N CYS A 78 -10.03 -1.89 -24.24
CA CYS A 78 -9.43 -2.06 -22.92
C CYS A 78 -10.45 -2.76 -22.00
N GLY A 79 -10.14 -3.99 -21.59
CA GLY A 79 -10.90 -4.74 -20.57
C GLY A 79 -11.67 -6.00 -21.01
N ALA A 80 -11.35 -6.65 -22.14
CA ALA A 80 -12.13 -7.81 -22.58
C ALA A 80 -11.36 -9.08 -22.99
N ASP A 81 -10.03 -9.15 -22.85
CA ASP A 81 -9.31 -10.40 -23.09
C ASP A 81 -8.38 -10.81 -21.97
N SER A 82 -8.91 -11.64 -21.06
CA SER A 82 -8.16 -12.26 -19.97
C SER A 82 -6.95 -13.06 -20.46
N PHE A 83 -6.94 -13.52 -21.72
CA PHE A 83 -5.77 -14.13 -22.34
C PHE A 83 -4.60 -13.14 -22.47
N LYS A 84 -4.83 -11.95 -23.06
CA LYS A 84 -3.80 -10.93 -23.32
C LYS A 84 -3.20 -10.38 -22.03
N GLU A 85 -4.06 -10.11 -21.05
CA GLU A 85 -3.65 -9.62 -19.73
C GLU A 85 -2.74 -10.64 -19.03
N CYS A 86 -3.18 -11.89 -18.91
CA CYS A 86 -2.40 -12.93 -18.23
C CYS A 86 -1.14 -13.34 -19.00
N CYS A 87 -1.17 -13.37 -20.34
CA CYS A 87 0.02 -13.61 -21.17
C CYS A 87 1.09 -12.54 -20.95
N SER A 88 0.70 -11.26 -20.99
CA SER A 88 1.64 -10.14 -20.83
C SER A 88 2.24 -10.10 -19.42
N CYS A 89 1.42 -10.30 -18.39
CA CYS A 89 1.88 -10.31 -17.00
C CYS A 89 2.77 -11.53 -16.68
N CYS A 90 2.45 -12.70 -17.25
CA CYS A 90 3.28 -13.90 -17.11
C CYS A 90 4.62 -13.73 -17.82
N SER A 91 4.63 -13.15 -19.02
CA SER A 91 5.86 -12.83 -19.77
C SER A 91 6.77 -11.86 -19.00
N LEU A 92 6.17 -10.87 -18.32
CA LEU A 92 6.91 -9.94 -17.46
C LEU A 92 7.54 -10.66 -16.27
N GLY A 93 6.81 -11.58 -15.62
CA GLY A 93 7.33 -12.40 -14.52
C GLY A 93 8.48 -13.30 -14.96
N LEU A 94 8.34 -14.00 -16.09
CA LEU A 94 9.39 -14.83 -16.68
C LEU A 94 10.63 -14.01 -17.03
N ARG A 95 10.45 -12.79 -17.54
CA ARG A 95 11.55 -11.88 -17.85
C ARG A 95 12.30 -11.46 -16.59
N PHE A 96 11.60 -11.09 -15.53
CA PHE A 96 12.22 -10.75 -14.24
C PHE A 96 13.05 -11.90 -13.67
N ARG A 97 12.54 -13.13 -13.75
CA ARG A 97 13.32 -14.33 -13.40
C ARG A 97 14.56 -14.45 -14.28
N SER A 98 14.41 -14.33 -15.61
CA SER A 98 15.53 -14.48 -16.55
C SER A 98 16.63 -13.43 -16.38
N GLU A 99 16.27 -12.23 -15.90
CA GLU A 99 17.18 -11.12 -15.61
C GLU A 99 17.75 -11.18 -14.17
N GLY A 100 17.38 -12.19 -13.37
CA GLY A 100 17.89 -12.40 -12.00
C GLY A 100 17.32 -11.45 -10.95
N HIS A 101 16.20 -10.79 -11.25
CA HIS A 101 15.50 -9.93 -10.29
C HIS A 101 14.65 -10.75 -9.31
N ARG A 102 14.42 -10.21 -8.11
CA ARG A 102 13.51 -10.82 -7.14
C ARG A 102 12.07 -10.77 -7.65
N CYS A 103 11.33 -11.83 -7.37
CA CYS A 103 9.91 -11.95 -7.73
C CYS A 103 9.04 -11.18 -6.76
N GLU A 104 9.08 -9.85 -6.85
CA GLU A 104 8.25 -8.95 -6.07
C GLU A 104 7.33 -8.19 -7.04
N ALA A 105 6.02 -8.47 -6.99
CA ALA A 105 5.05 -7.73 -7.79
C ALA A 105 5.00 -6.27 -7.32
N HIS A 106 5.11 -5.33 -8.26
CA HIS A 106 5.00 -3.91 -7.94
C HIS A 106 3.57 -3.58 -7.46
N LYS A 107 3.44 -2.68 -6.48
CA LYS A 107 2.14 -2.20 -5.93
C LYS A 107 1.14 -1.60 -6.94
N TYR A 108 1.54 -1.43 -8.21
CA TYR A 108 0.70 -0.90 -9.28
C TYR A 108 0.20 -2.01 -10.23
N LEU A 109 0.69 -3.24 -10.10
CA LEU A 109 0.11 -4.40 -10.75
C LEU A 109 -1.16 -4.78 -9.97
N GLY A 110 -2.33 -4.60 -10.59
CA GLY A 110 -3.61 -5.04 -10.02
C GLY A 110 -3.82 -6.55 -10.17
N TYR A 111 -4.88 -7.07 -9.55
CA TYR A 111 -5.37 -8.42 -9.83
C TYR A 111 -6.06 -8.45 -11.21
N PRO A 112 -5.84 -9.46 -12.07
CA PRO A 112 -5.08 -10.69 -11.83
C PRO A 112 -3.57 -10.59 -12.15
N CYS A 113 -3.11 -9.49 -12.74
CA CYS A 113 -1.74 -9.32 -13.24
C CYS A 113 -0.64 -9.53 -12.19
N SER A 114 -0.80 -9.01 -10.96
CA SER A 114 0.16 -9.19 -9.87
C SER A 114 0.31 -10.65 -9.48
N HIS A 115 -0.81 -11.37 -9.36
CA HIS A 115 -0.83 -12.80 -9.06
C HIS A 115 -0.15 -13.60 -10.18
N VAL A 116 -0.55 -13.37 -11.43
CA VAL A 116 0.03 -14.03 -12.61
C VAL A 116 1.53 -13.75 -12.76
N PHE A 117 1.96 -12.52 -12.50
CA PHE A 117 3.37 -12.14 -12.49
C PHE A 117 4.16 -12.96 -11.46
N LEU A 118 3.67 -13.06 -10.22
CA LEU A 118 4.32 -13.84 -9.17
C LEU A 118 4.37 -15.33 -9.52
N THR A 119 3.24 -15.91 -9.92
CA THR A 119 3.16 -17.33 -10.32
C THR A 119 4.15 -17.66 -11.44
N CYS A 120 4.29 -16.78 -12.44
CA CYS A 120 5.23 -16.98 -13.53
C CYS A 120 6.67 -16.56 -13.21
N CYS A 121 6.91 -15.74 -12.19
CA CYS A 121 8.24 -15.32 -11.75
C CYS A 121 8.86 -16.29 -10.73
N GLU A 122 8.09 -16.86 -9.81
CA GLU A 122 8.58 -17.81 -8.80
C GLU A 122 8.77 -19.20 -9.38
N GLY A 123 7.82 -19.65 -10.21
CA GLY A 123 7.96 -20.85 -11.02
C GLY A 123 7.53 -22.09 -10.30
N GLU A 124 7.02 -23.03 -11.07
CA GLU A 124 6.72 -24.36 -10.58
C GLU A 124 8.04 -25.15 -10.52
N GLU A 125 8.82 -24.95 -9.46
CA GLU A 125 9.86 -25.90 -9.05
C GLU A 125 9.50 -26.50 -7.69
N GLU A 126 8.49 -27.37 -7.69
CA GLU A 126 8.56 -28.65 -6.99
C GLU A 126 7.82 -29.68 -7.86
N VAL A 127 8.58 -30.49 -8.59
CA VAL A 127 8.35 -31.91 -8.96
C VAL A 127 9.17 -32.20 -10.23
N ALA A 128 10.44 -32.60 -10.07
CA ALA A 128 11.08 -33.72 -10.78
C ALA A 128 12.62 -33.70 -10.65
N ARG A 129 13.19 -34.88 -10.32
CA ARG A 129 14.60 -35.34 -10.31
C ARG A 129 15.30 -35.20 -8.94
N GLU A 130 15.09 -36.12 -8.01
CA GLU A 130 15.63 -37.50 -7.87
C GLU A 130 17.16 -37.60 -7.72
N GLU A 131 17.53 -38.20 -6.58
CA GLU A 131 18.67 -39.10 -6.31
C GLU A 131 20.10 -38.71 -6.73
N GLY A 132 20.94 -38.54 -5.69
CA GLY A 132 22.34 -38.99 -5.66
C GLY A 132 23.40 -38.02 -6.19
N ASP A 133 24.24 -37.48 -5.30
CA ASP A 133 25.67 -37.85 -5.19
C ASP A 133 26.37 -37.00 -4.11
N GLU A 134 27.30 -37.62 -3.40
CA GLU A 134 28.12 -37.04 -2.33
C GLU A 134 29.26 -36.18 -2.93
N GLY A 135 29.62 -35.05 -2.29
CA GLY A 135 30.84 -34.32 -2.67
C GLY A 135 31.06 -33.00 -1.93
N GLU A 136 32.05 -32.99 -1.05
CA GLU A 136 32.54 -31.88 -0.23
C GLU A 136 33.14 -30.70 -1.03
N GLY A 137 33.04 -29.48 -0.49
CA GLY A 137 33.81 -28.31 -0.95
C GLY A 137 33.42 -26.98 -0.28
N GLU A 138 34.30 -26.48 0.59
CA GLU A 138 34.24 -25.23 1.39
C GLU A 138 34.38 -23.91 0.58
N GLY A 139 33.87 -22.80 1.17
CA GLY A 139 34.33 -21.41 0.97
C GLY A 139 33.27 -20.43 0.45
N ASP A 140 32.42 -19.84 1.31
CA ASP A 140 32.58 -18.59 2.09
C ASP A 140 32.07 -17.32 1.36
N GLY A 141 31.24 -16.53 2.06
CA GLY A 141 30.70 -15.25 1.56
C GLY A 141 29.30 -14.83 2.02
N LEU A 142 28.98 -14.97 3.31
CA LEU A 142 27.79 -14.39 3.96
C LEU A 142 27.94 -12.87 4.17
N HIS A 143 26.90 -12.07 3.88
CA HIS A 143 26.52 -10.89 4.68
C HIS A 143 25.06 -10.47 4.38
N THR A 144 24.10 -10.99 5.15
CA THR A 144 23.41 -10.35 6.30
C THR A 144 22.44 -9.22 5.93
N LEU A 145 21.14 -9.55 6.01
CA LEU A 145 20.04 -8.62 6.19
C LEU A 145 20.22 -7.85 7.50
N ARG A 146 20.08 -6.52 7.45
CA ARG A 146 20.06 -5.63 8.60
C ARG A 146 18.61 -5.22 8.87
N GLU A 147 18.01 -5.82 9.88
CA GLU A 147 16.71 -5.40 10.43
C GLU A 147 16.86 -4.19 11.38
N ARG A 148 15.80 -3.37 11.46
CA ARG A 148 15.64 -2.22 12.36
C ARG A 148 14.83 -2.66 13.60
N PRO A 149 15.07 -2.11 14.81
CA PRO A 149 14.91 -2.84 16.07
C PRO A 149 13.45 -3.00 16.55
N VAL A 150 13.22 -4.18 17.15
CA VAL A 150 12.03 -4.56 17.91
C VAL A 150 12.07 -3.89 19.29
N LEU A 151 10.95 -3.29 19.71
CA LEU A 151 10.71 -2.89 21.09
C LEU A 151 10.51 -4.14 21.96
N ASP A 152 11.26 -4.18 23.06
CA ASP A 152 11.42 -5.26 24.02
C ASP A 152 10.09 -5.93 24.46
N PRO A 153 9.84 -7.21 24.15
CA PRO A 153 8.81 -7.99 24.79
C PRO A 153 9.35 -8.54 26.13
N THR A 154 8.64 -8.22 27.21
CA THR A 154 8.84 -8.82 28.53
C THR A 154 8.98 -10.33 28.47
N ALA A 155 9.94 -10.83 29.26
CA ALA A 155 10.41 -12.21 29.32
C ALA A 155 9.33 -13.30 29.15
N VAL A 156 9.62 -14.22 28.23
CA VAL A 156 8.91 -15.49 28.03
C VAL A 156 9.10 -16.38 29.29
N PRO A 157 8.04 -16.99 29.85
CA PRO A 157 8.18 -17.97 30.92
C PRO A 157 8.95 -19.22 30.43
N LYS A 158 9.91 -19.69 31.22
CA LYS A 158 10.59 -20.97 30.99
C LYS A 158 9.56 -22.10 30.89
N ARG A 159 9.66 -22.90 29.82
CA ARG A 159 8.95 -24.19 29.71
C ARG A 159 9.38 -25.08 30.88
N VAL A 160 8.41 -25.74 31.50
CA VAL A 160 8.64 -26.77 32.51
C VAL A 160 8.17 -28.11 31.95
N SER A 161 9.05 -29.10 32.16
CA SER A 161 8.89 -30.55 32.05
C SER A 161 8.82 -31.18 30.66
N ASP A 162 9.94 -31.79 30.31
CA ASP A 162 10.06 -32.97 29.46
C ASP A 162 9.17 -34.10 29.99
N SER A 163 8.23 -34.56 29.19
CA SER A 163 7.59 -35.88 29.35
C SER A 163 8.07 -36.79 28.24
N LEU A 164 8.47 -38.02 28.57
CA LEU A 164 9.00 -39.04 27.66
C LEU A 164 7.95 -39.65 26.69
N PHE A 165 6.79 -39.02 26.54
CA PHE A 165 5.78 -39.39 25.56
C PHE A 165 5.72 -38.31 24.47
N PRO A 166 5.79 -38.68 23.18
CA PRO A 166 5.58 -37.73 22.09
C PRO A 166 4.21 -37.08 22.27
N LYS A 167 4.17 -35.78 22.59
CA LYS A 167 2.99 -34.97 22.29
C LYS A 167 3.02 -34.74 20.79
N GLU A 168 2.43 -35.67 20.04
CA GLU A 168 2.18 -35.45 18.63
C GLU A 168 1.16 -34.31 18.53
N ALA A 169 1.65 -33.11 18.19
CA ALA A 169 0.81 -32.14 17.52
C ALA A 169 0.56 -32.70 16.11
N PHE A 170 -0.50 -33.49 15.96
CA PHE A 170 -0.95 -33.91 14.64
C PHE A 170 -1.66 -32.74 13.98
N SER A 171 -1.00 -32.15 12.99
CA SER A 171 -1.68 -31.54 11.85
C SER A 171 -2.48 -32.65 11.18
N ILE A 172 -3.79 -32.49 11.15
CA ILE A 172 -4.71 -33.41 10.47
C ILE A 172 -4.31 -33.42 8.98
N GLY A 173 -3.89 -34.58 8.49
CA GLY A 173 -3.72 -34.85 7.08
C GLY A 173 -5.06 -34.89 6.38
N GLU A 174 -5.04 -34.46 5.12
CA GLU A 174 -6.14 -34.41 4.17
C GLU A 174 -6.95 -35.69 4.18
N GLU A 175 -8.21 -35.59 4.63
CA GLU A 175 -9.38 -36.46 4.35
C GLU A 175 -10.30 -36.46 5.57
N GLU A 176 -11.10 -35.39 5.71
CA GLU A 176 -12.44 -35.33 6.31
C GLU A 176 -12.80 -33.85 6.61
N GLU A 177 -12.95 -33.06 5.55
CA GLU A 177 -13.57 -31.73 5.60
C GLU A 177 -15.09 -31.87 5.79
N GLN A 178 -15.55 -32.16 7.01
CA GLN A 178 -16.86 -31.69 7.44
C GLN A 178 -16.94 -31.73 8.98
N GLU A 179 -17.17 -30.56 9.57
CA GLU A 179 -17.49 -30.34 10.99
C GLU A 179 -16.35 -30.52 12.01
N ARG A 180 -15.35 -29.64 11.95
CA ARG A 180 -14.75 -29.01 13.15
C ARG A 180 -13.80 -27.87 12.78
N GLU A 181 -14.39 -26.72 12.54
CA GLU A 181 -13.69 -25.45 12.52
C GLU A 181 -13.87 -24.78 13.90
N ASN A 182 -12.78 -24.59 14.65
CA ASN A 182 -12.73 -23.63 15.78
C ASN A 182 -12.63 -22.19 15.26
N THR A 183 -13.28 -21.93 14.13
CA THR A 183 -13.40 -20.62 13.49
C THR A 183 -14.86 -20.27 13.51
N VAL A 184 -15.15 -19.09 14.06
CA VAL A 184 -16.50 -18.53 14.19
C VAL A 184 -17.20 -18.55 12.83
N GLU A 185 -18.09 -19.51 12.59
CA GLU A 185 -19.12 -19.42 11.56
C GLU A 185 -20.31 -18.61 12.10
N GLY A 186 -20.60 -17.48 11.47
CA GLY A 186 -21.82 -16.72 11.71
C GLY A 186 -21.80 -15.34 11.06
N PRO A 187 -22.84 -14.95 10.30
CA PRO A 187 -22.76 -13.94 9.24
C PRO A 187 -23.21 -12.55 9.68
N LEU A 188 -22.65 -11.51 9.07
CA LEU A 188 -23.35 -10.26 8.85
C LEU A 188 -23.20 -9.94 7.36
N GLU A 189 -24.30 -10.10 6.62
CA GLU A 189 -24.44 -9.53 5.28
C GLU A 189 -24.30 -8.02 5.42
N VAL A 190 -23.14 -7.47 5.08
CA VAL A 190 -22.98 -6.04 4.89
C VAL A 190 -23.58 -5.76 3.53
N GLU A 191 -24.78 -5.20 3.51
CA GLU A 191 -25.38 -4.74 2.26
C GLU A 191 -24.44 -3.71 1.61
N ASP A 192 -24.11 -3.94 0.34
CA ASP A 192 -23.31 -3.03 -0.47
C ASP A 192 -24.01 -1.66 -0.56
N VAL A 193 -23.31 -0.61 -0.13
CA VAL A 193 -23.84 0.76 -0.16
C VAL A 193 -23.51 1.36 -1.51
N ASP A 194 -24.51 1.57 -2.38
CA ASP A 194 -24.29 2.20 -3.69
C ASP A 194 -23.81 3.64 -3.53
N GLU A 195 -22.50 3.87 -3.54
CA GLU A 195 -21.91 5.18 -3.31
C GLU A 195 -22.27 6.15 -4.44
N CYS A 196 -22.49 5.66 -5.66
CA CYS A 196 -22.93 6.47 -6.79
C CYS A 196 -24.35 7.04 -6.59
N GLN A 197 -25.20 6.37 -5.81
CA GLN A 197 -26.50 6.89 -5.40
C GLN A 197 -26.43 7.80 -4.17
N VAL A 198 -25.51 7.52 -3.24
CA VAL A 198 -25.33 8.30 -2.00
C VAL A 198 -24.71 9.67 -2.28
N TYR A 199 -23.78 9.77 -3.24
CA TYR A 199 -22.99 10.97 -3.55
C TYR A 199 -23.17 11.42 -5.01
N GLN A 200 -24.43 11.54 -5.45
CA GLN A 200 -24.77 11.87 -6.84
C GLN A 200 -23.96 13.06 -7.40
N GLY A 201 -23.13 12.79 -8.41
CA GLY A 201 -22.42 13.80 -9.19
C GLY A 201 -21.14 14.38 -8.56
N THR A 202 -20.74 13.94 -7.36
CA THR A 202 -19.52 14.44 -6.68
C THR A 202 -18.36 13.44 -6.70
N LEU A 203 -18.61 12.18 -7.03
CA LEU A 203 -17.61 11.11 -7.01
C LEU A 203 -16.76 11.02 -8.27
N CYS A 204 -17.29 11.44 -9.43
CA CYS A 204 -16.67 11.26 -10.74
C CYS A 204 -16.95 12.46 -11.64
N HIS A 205 -15.94 12.95 -12.36
CA HIS A 205 -16.09 14.11 -13.25
C HIS A 205 -17.16 13.90 -14.33
N HIS A 206 -17.32 12.66 -14.82
CA HIS A 206 -18.33 12.31 -15.82
C HIS A 206 -19.31 11.25 -15.34
N ARG A 207 -18.90 10.00 -15.16
CA ARG A 207 -19.81 8.90 -14.80
C ARG A 207 -19.27 8.05 -13.65
N CYS A 208 -20.09 7.84 -12.62
CA CYS A 208 -19.82 6.91 -11.52
C CYS A 208 -20.45 5.55 -11.81
N ILE A 209 -19.74 4.46 -11.48
CA ILE A 209 -20.17 3.08 -11.64
C ILE A 209 -19.97 2.35 -10.30
N ASN A 210 -21.08 1.94 -9.66
CA ASN A 210 -21.04 1.22 -8.39
C ASN A 210 -20.45 -0.18 -8.54
N THR A 211 -19.73 -0.64 -7.53
CA THR A 211 -19.11 -1.97 -7.44
C THR A 211 -19.26 -2.54 -6.02
N PRO A 212 -19.29 -3.86 -5.82
CA PRO A 212 -19.39 -4.42 -4.47
C PRO A 212 -18.25 -3.94 -3.56
N GLY A 213 -18.59 -3.13 -2.55
CA GLY A 213 -17.69 -2.50 -1.60
C GLY A 213 -16.98 -1.22 -2.07
N SER A 214 -17.33 -0.64 -3.24
CA SER A 214 -16.68 0.58 -3.78
C SER A 214 -17.37 1.17 -5.03
N PHE A 215 -16.78 2.19 -5.67
CA PHE A 215 -17.21 2.71 -6.98
C PHE A 215 -16.02 3.03 -7.89
N ARG A 216 -16.25 3.17 -9.19
CA ARG A 216 -15.22 3.65 -10.15
C ARG A 216 -15.76 4.67 -11.14
N CYS A 217 -14.88 5.54 -11.64
CA CYS A 217 -15.25 6.57 -12.60
C CYS A 217 -14.98 6.18 -14.06
N ALA A 218 -15.80 6.71 -14.96
CA ALA A 218 -15.66 6.56 -16.40
C ALA A 218 -15.92 7.90 -17.11
N CYS A 219 -15.19 8.14 -18.19
CA CYS A 219 -15.32 9.34 -19.01
C CYS A 219 -16.30 9.15 -20.16
N TYR A 220 -16.89 10.25 -20.62
CA TYR A 220 -17.62 10.28 -21.88
C TYR A 220 -16.65 10.15 -23.09
N PRO A 221 -17.13 9.68 -24.25
CA PRO A 221 -16.31 9.56 -25.45
C PRO A 221 -15.61 10.88 -25.83
N GLY A 222 -14.35 10.79 -26.26
CA GLY A 222 -13.50 11.96 -26.57
C GLY A 222 -12.76 12.55 -25.37
N TYR A 223 -12.93 11.94 -24.18
CA TYR A 223 -12.20 12.29 -22.96
C TYR A 223 -11.51 11.07 -22.36
N VAL A 224 -10.28 11.25 -21.89
CA VAL A 224 -9.44 10.22 -21.27
C VAL A 224 -9.42 10.43 -19.76
N LEU A 225 -9.62 9.35 -19.00
CA LEU A 225 -9.56 9.35 -17.54
C LEU A 225 -8.11 9.58 -17.10
N GLN A 226 -7.91 10.58 -16.26
CA GLN A 226 -6.62 10.97 -15.74
C GLN A 226 -6.11 9.98 -14.68
N LYS A 227 -4.83 10.11 -14.31
CA LYS A 227 -4.14 9.22 -13.35
C LYS A 227 -4.72 9.27 -11.93
N ASP A 228 -5.57 10.24 -11.64
CA ASP A 228 -6.32 10.35 -10.38
C ASP A 228 -7.57 9.46 -10.33
N ALA A 229 -7.90 8.76 -11.43
CA ALA A 229 -9.05 7.88 -11.59
C ALA A 229 -10.43 8.54 -11.39
N VAL A 230 -10.50 9.88 -11.38
CA VAL A 230 -11.72 10.67 -11.13
C VAL A 230 -11.95 11.74 -12.20
N SER A 231 -10.89 12.32 -12.77
CA SER A 231 -10.97 13.44 -13.71
C SER A 231 -10.86 13.01 -15.17
N CYS A 232 -11.56 13.70 -16.08
CA CYS A 232 -11.60 13.39 -17.50
C CYS A 232 -11.12 14.59 -18.33
N VAL A 233 -10.19 14.39 -19.28
CA VAL A 233 -9.69 15.48 -20.16
C VAL A 233 -9.86 15.14 -21.64
N PRO A 234 -10.07 16.12 -22.53
CA PRO A 234 -10.26 15.86 -23.96
C PRO A 234 -8.97 15.37 -24.64
N GLU A 235 -9.12 14.48 -25.61
CA GLU A 235 -8.03 13.91 -26.41
C GLU A 235 -7.59 14.92 -27.49
N THR A 236 -6.37 15.47 -27.43
CA THR A 236 -5.83 16.40 -28.44
C THR A 236 -4.90 15.69 -29.42
N VAL A 237 -5.16 15.88 -30.71
CA VAL A 237 -4.34 15.42 -31.85
C VAL A 237 -3.28 16.46 -32.25
N ASP A 238 -2.11 15.95 -32.66
CA ASP A 238 -0.76 16.54 -32.84
C ASP A 238 -0.59 17.88 -33.58
N GLU A 239 0.62 18.47 -33.46
CA GLU A 239 1.52 18.75 -34.61
C GLU A 239 2.97 19.09 -34.15
N GLU A 240 3.97 18.36 -34.68
CA GLU A 240 5.40 18.69 -34.64
C GLU A 240 5.91 19.19 -36.01
N ASN A 241 6.91 20.08 -35.95
CA ASN A 241 7.90 20.49 -36.99
C ASN A 241 7.56 21.62 -37.99
N LYS A 242 8.37 22.71 -37.93
CA LYS A 242 9.26 23.13 -39.04
C LYS A 242 10.21 24.27 -38.63
N LEU A 243 11.50 24.11 -38.95
CA LEU A 243 12.58 25.10 -38.84
C LEU A 243 13.18 25.37 -40.23
N ARG A 244 13.51 26.66 -40.45
CA ARG A 244 14.52 27.29 -41.33
C ARG A 244 14.33 27.28 -42.86
N GLU A 245 14.47 28.47 -43.45
CA GLU A 245 15.54 28.80 -44.41
C GLU A 245 15.62 30.33 -44.62
N ASP A 246 16.83 30.80 -44.96
CA ASP A 246 17.27 32.20 -45.03
C ASP A 246 17.99 32.42 -46.39
N ASP A 247 18.20 33.69 -46.73
CA ASP A 247 19.28 34.24 -47.57
C ASP A 247 19.04 34.64 -49.06
N ARG A 248 19.43 35.92 -49.34
CA ARG A 248 20.12 36.50 -50.54
C ARG A 248 19.47 37.52 -51.51
N PRO A 249 20.28 38.44 -52.12
CA PRO A 249 20.06 39.90 -52.09
C PRO A 249 20.17 40.64 -53.47
N GLU A 250 20.10 41.98 -53.42
CA GLU A 250 20.23 43.02 -54.48
C GLU A 250 21.61 43.13 -55.16
N VAL A 251 21.70 43.84 -56.32
CA VAL A 251 22.69 44.93 -56.66
C VAL A 251 22.25 45.77 -57.90
N GLU A 252 22.62 47.07 -57.83
CA GLU A 252 22.49 48.32 -58.62
C GLU A 252 22.91 48.40 -60.12
N ALA A 253 22.61 49.56 -60.73
CA ALA A 253 23.05 50.04 -62.05
C ALA A 253 23.69 51.45 -61.98
N THR A 254 24.56 51.81 -62.93
CA THR A 254 25.20 53.15 -63.04
C THR A 254 25.13 53.70 -64.48
N SER A 255 25.01 55.04 -64.58
CA SER A 255 24.85 55.84 -65.80
C SER A 255 26.13 56.62 -66.18
N THR A 256 26.17 57.20 -67.38
CA THR A 256 27.17 58.24 -67.74
C THR A 256 26.63 59.17 -68.85
N ALA A 257 26.73 60.49 -68.63
CA ALA A 257 26.72 61.57 -69.66
C ALA A 257 28.15 61.69 -70.29
N PRO A 258 28.53 62.55 -71.28
CA PRO A 258 28.33 64.03 -71.37
C PRO A 258 28.35 64.57 -72.85
N PRO A 259 29.00 65.70 -73.26
CA PRO A 259 28.52 67.10 -73.25
C PRO A 259 28.65 67.85 -74.63
N THR A 260 28.60 69.18 -74.53
CA THR A 260 28.27 70.31 -75.44
C THR A 260 29.41 70.96 -76.27
N THR A 261 29.02 71.86 -77.21
CA THR A 261 29.39 73.31 -77.37
C THR A 261 29.46 73.77 -78.88
N PRO A 262 29.58 75.08 -79.25
CA PRO A 262 28.58 76.18 -79.15
C PRO A 262 28.53 77.12 -80.40
N THR A 263 27.58 78.08 -80.52
CA THR A 263 27.82 79.47 -81.06
C THR A 263 26.59 80.40 -81.02
N SER A 264 26.88 81.72 -80.83
CA SER A 264 26.05 82.94 -80.98
C SER A 264 25.34 83.46 -79.72
N VAL A 265 25.97 84.47 -79.09
CA VAL A 265 25.57 85.06 -77.79
C VAL A 265 24.26 85.85 -77.91
N ASN A 266 23.16 85.22 -77.51
CA ASN A 266 21.96 85.92 -77.06
C ASN A 266 22.21 86.39 -75.61
N PRO A 267 22.00 87.68 -75.24
CA PRO A 267 22.21 88.16 -73.86
C PRO A 267 21.37 87.44 -72.79
N CYS A 268 20.31 86.74 -73.22
CA CYS A 268 19.44 85.89 -72.41
C CYS A 268 19.55 84.40 -72.79
N GLU A 269 20.63 83.99 -73.48
CA GLU A 269 20.90 82.56 -73.74
C GLU A 269 21.04 81.83 -72.39
N GLY A 270 20.29 80.73 -72.21
CA GLY A 270 20.24 80.04 -70.92
C GLY A 270 19.71 80.87 -69.75
N ASN A 271 18.80 81.82 -70.02
CA ASN A 271 18.23 82.78 -69.05
C ASN A 271 19.16 83.94 -68.64
N GLY A 272 20.30 84.11 -69.29
CA GLY A 272 21.24 85.20 -68.99
C GLY A 272 21.63 85.22 -67.51
N PRO A 273 21.84 86.41 -66.90
CA PRO A 273 22.14 86.52 -65.47
C PRO A 273 20.88 86.48 -64.57
N CYS A 274 19.69 86.25 -65.14
CA CYS A 274 18.44 86.35 -64.41
C CYS A 274 18.10 85.04 -63.70
N MET A 275 17.56 85.12 -62.49
CA MET A 275 17.17 83.94 -61.72
C MET A 275 15.96 83.20 -62.33
N GLN A 276 14.95 83.93 -62.80
CA GLN A 276 13.69 83.35 -63.27
C GLN A 276 13.43 83.61 -64.74
N GLN A 277 13.31 84.87 -65.17
CA GLN A 277 13.03 85.20 -66.57
C GLN A 277 13.90 86.36 -67.07
N CYS A 278 14.57 86.15 -68.21
CA CYS A 278 15.34 87.18 -68.92
C CYS A 278 14.63 87.62 -70.19
N SER A 279 14.54 88.94 -70.39
CA SER A 279 14.04 89.54 -71.62
C SER A 279 15.05 90.57 -72.15
N PRO A 280 15.32 90.62 -73.47
CA PRO A 280 16.26 91.58 -74.03
C PRO A 280 15.63 92.98 -74.05
N VAL A 281 16.10 93.88 -73.19
CA VAL A 281 15.66 95.29 -73.14
C VAL A 281 16.82 96.17 -73.57
N ALA A 282 16.68 96.87 -74.71
CA ALA A 282 17.70 97.76 -75.27
C ALA A 282 19.12 97.15 -75.38
N GLY A 283 19.21 95.87 -75.77
CA GLY A 283 20.49 95.17 -75.96
C GLY A 283 21.18 94.71 -74.67
N ARG A 284 20.51 94.78 -73.52
CA ARG A 284 20.96 94.27 -72.22
C ARG A 284 19.94 93.26 -71.65
N PRO A 285 20.36 92.32 -70.80
CA PRO A 285 19.43 91.42 -70.13
C PRO A 285 18.59 92.21 -69.11
N GLY A 286 17.28 92.24 -69.28
CA GLY A 286 16.31 92.73 -68.31
C GLY A 286 15.63 91.56 -67.62
N CYS A 287 15.79 91.45 -66.30
CA CYS A 287 15.23 90.35 -65.52
C CYS A 287 13.82 90.66 -65.02
N SER A 288 12.94 89.66 -65.07
CA SER A 288 11.62 89.66 -64.45
C SER A 288 11.42 88.38 -63.64
N CYS A 289 10.53 88.45 -62.66
CA CYS A 289 10.19 87.32 -61.81
C CYS A 289 8.83 86.74 -62.21
N PHE A 290 8.64 85.44 -61.96
CA PHE A 290 7.35 84.80 -62.07
C PHE A 290 6.35 85.40 -61.06
N PRO A 291 5.03 85.29 -61.32
CA PRO A 291 4.03 85.70 -60.35
C PRO A 291 4.28 85.04 -58.98
N GLY A 292 4.13 85.81 -57.90
CA GLY A 292 4.45 85.36 -56.53
C GLY A 292 5.89 85.65 -56.09
N PHE A 293 6.73 86.19 -56.97
CA PHE A 293 8.11 86.60 -56.65
C PHE A 293 8.35 88.09 -56.95
N SER A 294 9.26 88.70 -56.20
CA SER A 294 9.65 90.11 -56.35
C SER A 294 11.11 90.23 -56.78
N LEU A 295 11.39 91.12 -57.74
CA LEU A 295 12.75 91.35 -58.22
C LEU A 295 13.53 92.14 -57.17
N MET A 296 14.67 91.59 -56.75
CA MET A 296 15.55 92.20 -55.76
C MET A 296 16.25 93.45 -56.32
N ALA A 297 16.83 94.24 -55.41
CA ALA A 297 17.54 95.48 -55.76
C ALA A 297 18.77 95.28 -56.67
N ASP A 298 19.29 94.05 -56.78
CA ASP A 298 20.36 93.67 -57.71
C ASP A 298 19.89 93.57 -59.18
N GLY A 299 18.57 93.66 -59.41
CA GLY A 299 17.94 93.59 -60.71
C GLY A 299 18.03 92.23 -61.40
N GLN A 300 18.41 91.17 -60.67
CA GLN A 300 18.68 89.82 -61.22
C GLN A 300 18.02 88.69 -60.42
N SER A 301 17.98 88.81 -59.09
CA SER A 301 17.47 87.78 -58.18
C SER A 301 15.99 87.98 -57.89
N CYS A 302 15.27 86.88 -57.65
CA CYS A 302 13.84 86.90 -57.38
C CYS A 302 13.56 86.30 -56.01
N ASP A 303 13.07 87.13 -55.08
CA ASP A 303 12.66 86.70 -53.75
C ASP A 303 11.19 86.34 -53.72
N ASP A 304 10.89 85.20 -53.11
CA ASP A 304 9.54 84.73 -52.89
C ASP A 304 8.74 85.70 -52.03
N ILE A 305 7.54 86.08 -52.48
CA ILE A 305 6.67 86.99 -51.74
C ILE A 305 5.95 86.18 -50.68
N ASN A 306 6.33 86.35 -49.42
CA ASN A 306 5.64 85.65 -48.33
C ASN A 306 4.24 86.19 -48.09
N GLU A 307 3.22 85.57 -48.69
CA GLU A 307 1.83 86.02 -48.55
C GLU A 307 1.26 85.77 -47.15
N CYS A 308 1.89 84.93 -46.32
CA CYS A 308 1.50 84.73 -44.93
C CYS A 308 1.89 85.91 -44.01
N LEU A 309 2.82 86.77 -44.44
CA LEU A 309 3.23 87.99 -43.71
C LEU A 309 2.52 89.24 -44.21
N MET A 310 1.99 89.22 -45.44
CA MET A 310 1.22 90.32 -46.00
C MET A 310 -0.27 90.06 -45.73
N SER A 311 -0.91 90.84 -44.85
CA SER A 311 -2.29 90.64 -44.36
C SER A 311 -3.42 90.79 -45.41
N THR A 312 -3.21 90.38 -46.67
CA THR A 312 -4.15 90.59 -47.78
C THR A 312 -4.79 89.32 -48.34
N ARG A 313 -4.48 88.11 -47.85
CA ARG A 313 -5.23 86.87 -48.14
C ARG A 313 -5.26 85.91 -46.95
N THR A 314 -6.42 85.79 -46.31
CA THR A 314 -6.63 84.99 -45.08
C THR A 314 -7.10 83.58 -45.42
N CYS A 315 -6.37 82.56 -44.94
CA CYS A 315 -6.84 81.17 -44.84
C CYS A 315 -8.16 81.09 -44.04
N GLN A 316 -8.94 80.01 -44.19
CA GLN A 316 -10.21 79.86 -43.47
C GLN A 316 -9.99 79.73 -41.95
N MET A 317 -11.04 79.92 -41.14
CA MET A 317 -10.98 79.72 -39.69
C MET A 317 -10.45 78.30 -39.38
N ASN A 318 -9.36 78.21 -38.59
CA ASN A 318 -8.62 76.99 -38.19
C ASN A 318 -7.60 76.42 -39.20
N GLU A 319 -7.19 77.22 -40.19
CA GLU A 319 -6.09 76.88 -41.10
C GLU A 319 -4.86 77.75 -40.85
N ARG A 320 -3.67 77.14 -40.88
CA ARG A 320 -2.38 77.81 -40.81
C ARG A 320 -1.86 78.10 -42.21
N CYS A 321 -1.50 79.35 -42.48
CA CYS A 321 -0.82 79.72 -43.72
C CYS A 321 0.63 79.23 -43.68
N VAL A 322 1.03 78.48 -44.71
CA VAL A 322 2.41 78.04 -44.95
C VAL A 322 2.87 78.62 -46.27
N ASN A 323 3.94 79.41 -46.24
CA ASN A 323 4.51 80.02 -47.43
C ASN A 323 5.25 78.96 -48.27
N THR A 324 5.01 78.95 -49.58
CA THR A 324 5.63 78.02 -50.53
C THR A 324 6.27 78.81 -51.68
N ALA A 325 7.22 78.25 -52.41
CA ALA A 325 7.87 79.02 -53.47
C ALA A 325 6.86 79.41 -54.58
N GLY A 326 6.59 80.71 -54.70
CA GLY A 326 5.68 81.36 -55.65
C GLY A 326 4.21 81.42 -55.22
N SER A 327 3.86 80.92 -54.03
CA SER A 327 2.48 80.91 -53.53
C SER A 327 2.39 80.55 -52.03
N PHE A 328 1.18 80.40 -51.49
CA PHE A 328 0.97 79.90 -50.13
C PHE A 328 -0.05 78.76 -50.12
N VAL A 329 0.10 77.85 -49.16
CA VAL A 329 -0.89 76.79 -48.90
C VAL A 329 -1.47 76.96 -47.50
N CYS A 330 -2.78 76.74 -47.37
CA CYS A 330 -3.47 76.73 -46.10
C CYS A 330 -3.57 75.28 -45.61
N GLN A 331 -2.92 74.97 -44.49
CA GLN A 331 -2.95 73.64 -43.88
C GLN A 331 -3.87 73.65 -42.65
N ARG A 332 -4.80 72.68 -42.57
CA ARG A 332 -5.66 72.54 -41.38
C ARG A 332 -4.82 72.07 -40.20
N GLN A 333 -4.94 72.74 -39.06
CA GLN A 333 -4.35 72.27 -37.81
C GLN A 333 -5.26 71.18 -37.23
N ILE A 334 -4.79 69.93 -37.26
CA ILE A 334 -5.51 68.79 -36.68
C ILE A 334 -5.28 68.83 -35.17
N THR A 335 -6.35 68.93 -34.40
CA THR A 335 -6.33 68.85 -32.93
C THR A 335 -7.11 67.62 -32.53
N CYS A 336 -6.47 66.67 -31.85
CA CYS A 336 -7.13 65.45 -31.39
C CYS A 336 -7.95 65.68 -30.11
N SER A 337 -8.98 64.86 -29.94
CA SER A 337 -9.76 64.79 -28.70
C SER A 337 -8.87 64.36 -27.52
N LEU A 338 -9.29 64.69 -26.29
CA LEU A 338 -8.61 64.22 -25.09
C LEU A 338 -8.52 62.67 -25.09
N GLY A 339 -7.37 62.12 -24.73
CA GLY A 339 -7.08 60.68 -24.82
C GLY A 339 -6.52 60.21 -26.16
N TYR A 340 -6.33 61.12 -27.13
CA TYR A 340 -5.75 60.79 -28.44
C TYR A 340 -4.50 61.62 -28.72
N GLN A 341 -3.50 61.01 -29.35
CA GLN A 341 -2.26 61.65 -29.80
C GLN A 341 -2.20 61.72 -31.32
N ILE A 342 -1.61 62.79 -31.85
CA ILE A 342 -1.42 62.96 -33.29
C ILE A 342 -0.26 62.10 -33.75
N ASN A 343 -0.51 61.18 -34.67
CA ASN A 343 0.49 60.42 -35.36
C ASN A 343 0.20 60.47 -36.87
N ASN A 344 1.13 60.99 -37.68
CA ASN A 344 0.96 61.15 -39.14
C ASN A 344 -0.38 61.78 -39.57
N ASP A 345 -0.76 62.92 -38.96
CA ASP A 345 -2.03 63.61 -39.23
C ASP A 345 -3.30 62.79 -38.93
N VAL A 346 -3.19 61.68 -38.20
CA VAL A 346 -4.29 60.84 -37.72
C VAL A 346 -4.28 60.84 -36.19
N CYS A 347 -5.48 60.92 -35.60
CA CYS A 347 -5.64 60.82 -34.15
C CYS A 347 -5.70 59.35 -33.75
N GLU A 348 -4.67 58.89 -33.05
CA GLU A 348 -4.60 57.54 -32.49
C GLU A 348 -4.84 57.60 -30.98
N ASP A 349 -5.49 56.57 -30.48
CA ASP A 349 -5.75 56.41 -29.06
C ASP A 349 -4.45 56.32 -28.24
N VAL A 350 -4.41 56.98 -27.09
CA VAL A 350 -3.27 56.89 -26.17
C VAL A 350 -3.49 55.70 -25.26
N ASP A 351 -2.70 54.64 -25.45
CA ASP A 351 -2.75 53.49 -24.55
C ASP A 351 -2.09 53.79 -23.19
N GLU A 352 -2.88 54.24 -22.21
CA GLU A 352 -2.37 54.57 -20.88
C GLU A 352 -1.93 53.33 -20.09
N CYS A 353 -2.38 52.14 -20.48
CA CYS A 353 -1.97 50.87 -19.90
C CYS A 353 -0.56 50.48 -20.35
N PHE A 354 -0.25 50.65 -21.64
CA PHE A 354 1.09 50.44 -22.18
C PHE A 354 2.09 51.51 -21.71
N GLN A 355 1.65 52.78 -21.64
CA GLN A 355 2.50 53.88 -21.20
C GLN A 355 2.69 53.94 -19.67
N GLY A 356 1.91 53.17 -18.90
CA GLY A 356 1.99 53.14 -17.44
C GLY A 356 1.56 54.45 -16.77
N THR A 357 0.76 55.26 -17.47
CA THR A 357 0.26 56.56 -16.99
C THR A 357 -1.10 56.45 -16.30
N HIS A 358 -1.69 55.24 -16.29
CA HIS A 358 -2.94 54.93 -15.60
C HIS A 358 -2.84 55.06 -14.07
N ASN A 359 -3.98 55.33 -13.41
CA ASN A 359 -4.07 55.46 -11.96
C ASN A 359 -4.80 54.29 -11.27
N CYS A 360 -4.87 53.12 -11.92
CA CYS A 360 -5.46 51.90 -11.32
C CYS A 360 -4.78 51.52 -9.99
N GLY A 361 -5.58 51.41 -8.92
CA GLY A 361 -5.09 51.08 -7.58
C GLY A 361 -4.69 49.60 -7.40
N PRO A 362 -4.05 49.24 -6.27
CA PRO A 362 -3.67 47.86 -5.97
C PRO A 362 -4.91 46.94 -5.93
N GLY A 363 -4.87 45.85 -6.69
CA GLY A 363 -6.01 44.93 -6.88
C GLY A 363 -6.86 45.23 -8.12
N PHE A 364 -6.45 46.15 -8.99
CA PHE A 364 -7.08 46.41 -10.28
C PHE A 364 -6.07 46.26 -11.44
N GLU A 365 -6.55 45.84 -12.60
CA GLU A 365 -5.83 45.69 -13.86
C GLU A 365 -6.31 46.75 -14.85
N CYS A 366 -5.36 47.40 -15.53
CA CYS A 366 -5.65 48.42 -16.54
C CYS A 366 -6.06 47.74 -17.85
N VAL A 367 -7.16 48.20 -18.44
CA VAL A 367 -7.59 47.81 -19.79
C VAL A 367 -7.81 49.05 -20.62
N ASN A 368 -7.09 49.16 -21.74
CA ASN A 368 -7.21 50.30 -22.64
C ASN A 368 -8.61 50.36 -23.28
N SER A 369 -9.10 51.56 -23.54
CA SER A 369 -10.36 51.83 -24.23
C SER A 369 -10.18 53.02 -25.17
N GLU A 370 -10.97 53.10 -26.22
CA GLU A 370 -10.87 54.23 -27.15
C GLU A 370 -11.12 55.57 -26.43
N GLY A 371 -10.07 56.38 -26.30
CA GLY A 371 -10.00 57.70 -25.67
C GLY A 371 -9.77 57.71 -24.15
N SER A 372 -9.53 56.58 -23.50
CA SER A 372 -9.32 56.48 -22.03
C SER A 372 -8.93 55.06 -21.61
N PHE A 373 -8.71 54.81 -20.33
CA PHE A 373 -8.54 53.46 -19.77
C PHE A 373 -9.63 53.12 -18.75
N ARG A 374 -9.84 51.83 -18.48
CA ARG A 374 -10.66 51.33 -17.37
C ARG A 374 -9.85 50.42 -16.47
N CYS A 375 -10.11 50.50 -15.17
CA CYS A 375 -9.48 49.64 -14.17
C CYS A 375 -10.46 48.53 -13.78
N ASN A 376 -10.21 47.31 -14.25
CA ASN A 376 -11.00 46.14 -13.89
C ASN A 376 -10.48 45.56 -12.58
N ALA A 377 -11.35 45.02 -11.72
CA ALA A 377 -10.87 44.34 -10.52
C ALA A 377 -10.04 43.11 -10.91
N LYS A 378 -8.83 42.99 -10.37
CA LYS A 378 -8.09 41.73 -10.46
C LYS A 378 -8.89 40.67 -9.71
N PRO A 379 -9.13 39.50 -10.30
CA PRO A 379 -9.83 38.43 -9.59
C PRO A 379 -9.01 38.08 -8.34
N ARG A 380 -9.58 38.35 -7.16
CA ARG A 380 -9.05 37.81 -5.90
C ARG A 380 -9.56 36.39 -5.79
N CYS A 381 -8.68 35.48 -5.41
CA CYS A 381 -9.09 34.10 -5.24
C CYS A 381 -10.09 33.96 -4.09
N SER A 382 -11.10 33.12 -4.32
CA SER A 382 -12.06 32.71 -3.31
C SER A 382 -11.33 32.07 -2.11
N MET A 383 -11.96 32.06 -0.94
CA MET A 383 -11.43 31.31 0.22
C MET A 383 -11.21 29.83 -0.17
N GLY A 384 -10.08 29.26 0.26
CA GLY A 384 -9.66 27.91 -0.16
C GLY A 384 -8.74 27.88 -1.39
N PHE A 385 -8.41 29.05 -1.97
CA PHE A 385 -7.53 29.15 -3.14
C PHE A 385 -6.39 30.15 -2.90
N THR A 386 -5.23 29.88 -3.49
CA THR A 386 -4.05 30.77 -3.51
C THR A 386 -3.74 31.23 -4.93
N GLN A 387 -3.04 32.36 -5.07
CA GLN A 387 -2.59 32.84 -6.39
C GLN A 387 -1.25 32.21 -6.74
N ASP A 388 -1.16 31.63 -7.95
CA ASP A 388 0.11 31.24 -8.54
C ASP A 388 0.90 32.47 -9.03
N THR A 389 2.10 32.25 -9.57
CA THR A 389 2.98 33.32 -10.07
C THR A 389 2.40 34.09 -11.27
N HIS A 390 1.38 33.54 -11.93
CA HIS A 390 0.70 34.13 -13.09
C HIS A 390 -0.65 34.76 -12.71
N GLY A 391 -1.03 34.75 -11.43
CA GLY A 391 -2.28 35.31 -10.93
C GLY A 391 -3.49 34.39 -11.06
N ASN A 392 -3.31 33.11 -11.42
CA ASN A 392 -4.38 32.12 -11.45
C ASN A 392 -4.67 31.62 -10.03
N CYS A 393 -5.95 31.33 -9.77
CA CYS A 393 -6.39 30.77 -8.51
C CYS A 393 -6.23 29.25 -8.50
N ILE A 394 -5.25 28.77 -7.74
CA ILE A 394 -5.01 27.36 -7.50
C ILE A 394 -5.59 26.96 -6.15
N ASP A 395 -6.15 25.76 -6.09
CA ASP A 395 -6.69 25.18 -4.88
C ASP A 395 -5.61 25.00 -3.80
N ILE A 396 -5.94 25.22 -2.53
CA ILE A 396 -5.03 24.96 -1.41
C ILE A 396 -5.19 23.50 -1.01
N ASP A 397 -4.15 22.68 -1.17
CA ASP A 397 -4.17 21.31 -0.65
C ASP A 397 -4.01 21.30 0.87
N GLU A 398 -5.12 21.36 1.62
CA GLU A 398 -5.06 21.35 3.08
C GLU A 398 -4.56 20.02 3.64
N CYS A 399 -4.69 18.92 2.90
CA CYS A 399 -4.17 17.61 3.29
C CYS A 399 -2.65 17.51 3.19
N GLY A 400 -2.02 18.28 2.28
CA GLY A 400 -0.58 18.37 2.13
C GLY A 400 0.07 19.45 3.00
N VAL A 401 -0.63 20.57 3.22
CA VAL A 401 -0.09 21.76 3.92
C VAL A 401 -0.31 21.69 5.44
N VAL A 402 -1.42 21.09 5.90
CA VAL A 402 -1.70 20.89 7.33
C VAL A 402 -1.35 19.45 7.70
N GLY A 403 -0.55 19.24 8.75
CA GLY A 403 -0.05 17.90 9.09
C GLY A 403 -1.12 16.89 9.54
N GLN A 404 -2.19 17.36 10.20
CA GLN A 404 -3.34 16.55 10.63
C GLN A 404 -4.63 17.40 10.62
N PRO A 405 -5.21 17.68 9.45
CA PRO A 405 -6.45 18.46 9.34
C PRO A 405 -7.68 17.66 9.80
N CYS A 406 -7.59 16.33 9.83
CA CYS A 406 -8.66 15.42 10.26
C CYS A 406 -8.35 14.75 11.61
N SER A 407 -9.41 14.33 12.32
CA SER A 407 -9.27 13.53 13.55
C SER A 407 -8.61 12.17 13.28
N PRO A 408 -7.97 11.55 14.29
CA PRO A 408 -7.45 10.18 14.18
C PRO A 408 -8.54 9.21 13.71
N GLY A 409 -8.20 8.35 12.75
CA GLY A 409 -9.14 7.42 12.11
C GLY A 409 -9.90 7.97 10.91
N PHE A 410 -9.56 9.17 10.43
CA PHE A 410 -10.09 9.73 9.19
C PHE A 410 -8.96 9.97 8.16
N ASN A 411 -9.22 9.71 6.88
CA ASN A 411 -8.37 10.14 5.77
C ASN A 411 -8.82 11.53 5.31
N CYS A 412 -7.83 12.40 5.10
CA CYS A 412 -8.07 13.71 4.48
C CYS A 412 -8.13 13.53 2.96
N ILE A 413 -9.14 14.12 2.35
CA ILE A 413 -9.31 14.19 0.90
C ILE A 413 -9.44 15.65 0.53
N ASN A 414 -8.48 16.14 -0.26
CA ASN A 414 -8.50 17.50 -0.75
C ASN A 414 -9.64 17.68 -1.77
N THR A 415 -10.39 18.76 -1.65
CA THR A 415 -11.52 19.08 -2.51
C THR A 415 -11.37 20.50 -3.04
N VAL A 416 -11.97 20.81 -4.17
CA VAL A 416 -11.83 22.15 -4.75
C VAL A 416 -12.42 23.21 -3.80
N GLY A 417 -11.55 24.02 -3.21
CA GLY A 417 -11.82 25.09 -2.24
C GLY A 417 -11.92 24.65 -0.78
N SER A 418 -11.65 23.38 -0.43
CA SER A 418 -11.71 22.87 0.95
C SER A 418 -11.14 21.44 1.09
N TYR A 419 -11.35 20.78 2.22
CA TYR A 419 -11.04 19.37 2.39
C TYR A 419 -12.20 18.62 3.05
N SER A 420 -12.26 17.31 2.83
CA SER A 420 -13.20 16.41 3.49
C SER A 420 -12.45 15.32 4.26
N CYS A 421 -12.99 14.97 5.43
CA CYS A 421 -12.46 13.89 6.25
C CYS A 421 -13.38 12.68 6.11
N GLN A 422 -12.90 11.62 5.48
CA GLN A 422 -13.62 10.34 5.38
C GLN A 422 -13.07 9.33 6.38
N ARG A 423 -13.84 8.31 6.75
CA ARG A 423 -13.42 7.34 7.76
C ARG A 423 -12.39 6.38 7.15
N LYS A 424 -11.28 6.12 7.84
CA LYS A 424 -10.37 5.03 7.49
C LYS A 424 -11.08 3.71 7.77
N ILE A 425 -11.55 3.05 6.72
CA ILE A 425 -12.11 1.70 6.82
C ILE A 425 -10.94 0.72 6.67
N ILE A 426 -10.44 0.22 7.80
CA ILE A 426 -9.50 -0.89 7.79
C ILE A 426 -10.29 -2.20 7.81
N MET A 427 -10.13 -3.01 6.78
CA MET A 427 -10.67 -4.37 6.75
C MET A 427 -9.67 -5.28 7.46
N CYS A 428 -10.12 -5.95 8.52
CA CYS A 428 -9.31 -6.89 9.28
C CYS A 428 -9.57 -8.32 8.82
N SER A 429 -8.52 -9.14 8.83
CA SER A 429 -8.61 -10.58 8.63
C SER A 429 -9.48 -11.22 9.72
N ARG A 430 -10.01 -12.42 9.45
CA ARG A 430 -10.79 -13.22 10.42
C ARG A 430 -9.96 -13.42 11.70
N GLY A 431 -10.61 -13.32 12.86
CA GLY A 431 -9.95 -13.34 14.18
C GLY A 431 -9.40 -11.99 14.66
N TYR A 432 -9.58 -10.90 13.89
CA TYR A 432 -9.14 -9.56 14.27
C TYR A 432 -10.27 -8.53 14.18
N HIS A 433 -10.24 -7.52 15.04
CA HIS A 433 -11.14 -6.36 15.00
C HIS A 433 -10.38 -5.06 14.82
N ALA A 434 -11.02 -4.05 14.22
CA ALA A 434 -10.41 -2.74 14.04
C ALA A 434 -10.19 -2.04 15.38
N SER A 435 -9.04 -1.41 15.55
CA SER A 435 -8.78 -0.53 16.68
C SER A 435 -9.78 0.63 16.73
N PRO A 436 -10.04 1.26 17.89
CA PRO A 436 -11.01 2.35 18.01
C PRO A 436 -10.72 3.56 17.09
N ASP A 437 -9.45 3.75 16.74
CA ASP A 437 -8.94 4.76 15.81
C ASP A 437 -8.84 4.27 14.36
N GLY A 438 -9.33 3.06 14.04
CA GLY A 438 -9.37 2.50 12.68
C GLY A 438 -7.99 2.37 12.01
N ALA A 439 -6.91 2.35 12.80
CA ALA A 439 -5.54 2.42 12.29
C ALA A 439 -4.85 1.05 12.20
N ARG A 440 -5.29 0.08 13.01
CA ARG A 440 -4.68 -1.26 13.06
C ARG A 440 -5.71 -2.32 13.39
N CYS A 441 -5.42 -3.55 12.98
CA CYS A 441 -6.18 -4.73 13.39
C CYS A 441 -5.64 -5.25 14.72
N ILE A 442 -6.55 -5.52 15.64
CA ILE A 442 -6.27 -6.03 16.98
C ILE A 442 -6.81 -7.46 17.04
N ASP A 443 -5.97 -8.37 17.49
CA ASP A 443 -6.32 -9.76 17.74
C ASP A 443 -7.54 -9.85 18.67
N VAL A 444 -8.50 -10.70 18.34
CA VAL A 444 -9.65 -10.99 19.20
C VAL A 444 -9.22 -12.13 20.12
N ASP A 445 -9.02 -11.86 21.40
CA ASP A 445 -8.71 -12.92 22.36
C ASP A 445 -9.98 -13.73 22.67
N GLU A 446 -10.18 -14.86 21.99
CA GLU A 446 -11.38 -15.69 22.17
C GLU A 446 -11.42 -16.37 23.54
N CYS A 447 -10.26 -16.58 24.17
CA CYS A 447 -10.15 -17.16 25.52
C CYS A 447 -10.66 -16.19 26.59
N GLN A 448 -10.33 -14.90 26.49
CA GLN A 448 -10.85 -13.87 27.40
C GLN A 448 -12.30 -13.49 27.09
N SER A 449 -12.68 -13.53 25.81
CA SER A 449 -14.01 -13.15 25.35
C SER A 449 -15.05 -14.26 25.52
N ALA A 450 -14.64 -15.45 25.97
CA ALA A 450 -15.47 -16.65 26.07
C ALA A 450 -16.15 -17.03 24.73
N LEU A 451 -15.50 -16.69 23.60
CA LEU A 451 -15.92 -17.04 22.24
C LEU A 451 -15.29 -18.35 21.75
N HIS A 452 -14.46 -18.98 22.59
CA HIS A 452 -13.82 -20.25 22.29
C HIS A 452 -14.78 -21.44 22.41
N HIS A 453 -14.58 -22.48 21.61
CA HIS A 453 -15.34 -23.73 21.66
C HIS A 453 -14.61 -24.88 22.38
N CYS A 454 -13.65 -24.56 23.25
CA CYS A 454 -12.97 -25.57 24.07
C CYS A 454 -13.96 -26.36 24.95
N GLY A 455 -13.86 -27.69 24.90
CA GLY A 455 -14.70 -28.61 25.67
C GLY A 455 -14.34 -28.65 27.16
N GLU A 456 -15.16 -29.34 27.96
CA GLU A 456 -14.88 -29.53 29.39
C GLU A 456 -13.55 -30.25 29.61
N GLY A 457 -12.71 -29.71 30.49
CA GLY A 457 -11.37 -30.23 30.77
C GLY A 457 -10.26 -29.76 29.80
N GLN A 458 -10.60 -28.90 28.83
CA GLN A 458 -9.61 -28.25 27.96
C GLN A 458 -9.21 -26.86 28.48
N ILE A 459 -7.98 -26.47 28.20
CA ILE A 459 -7.40 -25.15 28.45
C ILE A 459 -7.36 -24.40 27.11
N CYS A 460 -7.93 -23.21 27.09
CA CYS A 460 -7.89 -22.32 25.94
C CYS A 460 -6.55 -21.55 25.89
N HIS A 461 -5.93 -21.50 24.72
CA HIS A 461 -4.77 -20.68 24.43
C HIS A 461 -5.04 -19.76 23.25
N ASN A 462 -4.98 -18.46 23.49
CA ASN A 462 -5.14 -17.45 22.45
C ASN A 462 -3.93 -17.45 21.51
N LEU A 463 -4.18 -17.31 20.21
CA LEU A 463 -3.19 -17.23 19.14
C LEU A 463 -3.51 -16.03 18.24
N PRO A 464 -2.53 -15.45 17.53
CA PRO A 464 -2.84 -14.40 16.57
C PRO A 464 -3.81 -14.91 15.49
N GLY A 465 -5.02 -14.35 15.47
CA GLY A 465 -6.10 -14.63 14.52
C GLY A 465 -6.92 -15.88 14.82
N SER A 466 -6.67 -16.56 15.94
CA SER A 466 -7.34 -17.83 16.28
C SER A 466 -7.11 -18.23 17.74
N TYR A 467 -7.60 -19.40 18.13
CA TYR A 467 -7.31 -20.00 19.42
C TYR A 467 -7.11 -21.51 19.27
N ARG A 468 -6.43 -22.11 20.24
CA ARG A 468 -6.34 -23.57 20.35
C ARG A 468 -6.80 -24.05 21.72
N CYS A 469 -7.29 -25.28 21.76
CA CYS A 469 -7.77 -25.92 22.98
C CYS A 469 -6.91 -27.15 23.25
N ASP A 470 -6.18 -27.13 24.36
CA ASP A 470 -5.29 -28.21 24.77
C ASP A 470 -5.90 -28.96 25.97
N CYS A 471 -5.73 -30.28 26.06
CA CYS A 471 -6.13 -31.00 27.28
C CYS A 471 -5.24 -30.60 28.46
N GLN A 472 -5.81 -30.62 29.67
CA GLN A 472 -5.03 -30.45 30.90
C GLN A 472 -3.90 -31.50 30.99
N THR A 473 -2.81 -31.16 31.69
CA THR A 473 -1.71 -32.10 31.95
C THR A 473 -2.24 -33.40 32.57
N GLY A 474 -1.75 -34.55 32.09
CA GLY A 474 -2.25 -35.88 32.49
C GLY A 474 -3.45 -36.37 31.67
N TYR A 475 -3.93 -35.59 30.69
CA TYR A 475 -5.03 -35.99 29.81
C TYR A 475 -4.60 -35.93 28.33
N GLN A 476 -5.19 -36.82 27.54
CA GLN A 476 -5.05 -36.86 26.08
C GLN A 476 -6.40 -36.67 25.41
N TYR A 477 -6.41 -36.07 24.21
CA TYR A 477 -7.64 -35.86 23.47
C TYR A 477 -8.08 -37.16 22.80
N ASP A 478 -9.29 -37.64 23.12
CA ASP A 478 -9.92 -38.76 22.44
C ASP A 478 -10.82 -38.23 21.31
N MET A 479 -10.41 -38.48 20.07
CA MET A 479 -11.12 -38.00 18.87
C MET A 479 -12.52 -38.60 18.73
N PHE A 480 -12.73 -39.85 19.17
CA PHE A 480 -14.02 -40.56 19.09
C PHE A 480 -15.00 -40.02 20.12
N ARG A 481 -14.53 -39.80 21.36
CA ARG A 481 -15.35 -39.28 22.45
C ARG A 481 -15.47 -37.75 22.41
N LYS A 482 -14.63 -37.08 21.62
CA LYS A 482 -14.50 -35.62 21.56
C LYS A 482 -14.19 -34.99 22.92
N THR A 483 -13.52 -35.72 23.82
CA THR A 483 -13.25 -35.29 25.20
C THR A 483 -11.81 -35.60 25.61
N CYS A 484 -11.31 -34.89 26.62
CA CYS A 484 -10.05 -35.22 27.25
C CYS A 484 -10.23 -36.44 28.15
N VAL A 485 -9.44 -37.48 27.92
CA VAL A 485 -9.41 -38.70 28.73
C VAL A 485 -8.11 -38.79 29.48
N ASP A 486 -8.19 -39.28 30.71
CA ASP A 486 -7.04 -39.49 31.58
C ASP A 486 -6.01 -40.43 30.93
N VAL A 487 -4.74 -40.02 30.95
CA VAL A 487 -3.63 -40.84 30.47
C VAL A 487 -3.27 -41.80 31.57
N ASN A 488 -3.24 -43.10 31.27
CA ASN A 488 -2.82 -44.09 32.25
C ASN A 488 -1.30 -44.29 32.21
N GLU A 489 -0.57 -43.55 33.04
CA GLU A 489 0.90 -43.65 33.08
C GLU A 489 1.39 -45.00 33.64
N CYS A 490 0.56 -45.74 34.38
CA CYS A 490 0.94 -47.06 34.89
C CYS A 490 1.22 -48.08 33.79
N LEU A 491 0.74 -47.85 32.55
CA LEU A 491 1.02 -48.71 31.41
C LEU A 491 2.51 -48.76 31.05
N THR A 492 3.30 -47.74 31.41
CA THR A 492 4.76 -47.75 31.21
C THR A 492 5.55 -48.23 32.42
N ASN A 493 4.88 -48.74 33.45
CA ASN A 493 5.50 -49.19 34.70
C ASN A 493 6.49 -48.17 35.30
N PRO A 494 6.07 -46.93 35.58
CA PRO A 494 6.95 -45.88 36.10
C PRO A 494 7.37 -46.12 37.56
N CYS A 495 6.62 -46.95 38.30
CA CYS A 495 6.88 -47.26 39.70
C CYS A 495 7.76 -48.51 39.85
N SER A 496 8.64 -48.50 40.84
CA SER A 496 9.47 -49.68 41.19
C SER A 496 8.66 -50.88 41.69
N GLN A 497 7.49 -50.64 42.29
CA GLN A 497 6.60 -51.68 42.80
C GLN A 497 5.16 -51.51 42.29
N GLU A 498 4.24 -51.02 43.12
CA GLU A 498 2.82 -50.91 42.76
C GLU A 498 2.52 -49.52 42.19
N CYS A 499 1.71 -49.47 41.13
CA CYS A 499 1.26 -48.23 40.48
C CYS A 499 -0.26 -48.17 40.47
N ALA A 500 -0.83 -47.03 40.88
CA ALA A 500 -2.23 -46.74 40.71
C ALA A 500 -2.41 -45.50 39.84
N ASN A 501 -3.23 -45.64 38.81
CA ASN A 501 -3.63 -44.53 37.96
C ASN A 501 -4.67 -43.66 38.69
N ILE A 502 -4.50 -42.35 38.69
CA ILE A 502 -5.41 -41.39 39.31
C ILE A 502 -5.78 -40.31 38.30
N TYR A 503 -6.93 -39.64 38.44
CA TYR A 503 -7.31 -38.63 37.46
C TYR A 503 -6.28 -37.49 37.37
N GLY A 504 -5.65 -37.36 36.19
CA GLY A 504 -4.62 -36.39 35.82
C GLY A 504 -3.18 -36.77 36.20
N SER A 505 -2.94 -37.97 36.77
CA SER A 505 -1.59 -38.41 37.20
C SER A 505 -1.57 -39.89 37.60
N TYR A 506 -0.51 -40.31 38.27
CA TYR A 506 -0.41 -41.64 38.89
C TYR A 506 0.25 -41.52 40.27
N GLN A 507 0.05 -42.55 41.08
CA GLN A 507 0.68 -42.66 42.39
C GLN A 507 1.34 -44.03 42.56
N CYS A 508 2.57 -44.03 43.04
CA CYS A 508 3.31 -45.24 43.37
C CYS A 508 3.10 -45.62 44.84
N TYR A 509 2.96 -46.92 45.08
CA TYR A 509 2.87 -47.49 46.41
C TYR A 509 3.93 -48.57 46.62
N CYS A 510 4.40 -48.67 47.86
CA CYS A 510 5.38 -49.65 48.28
C CYS A 510 4.70 -50.74 49.09
N ARG A 511 5.11 -51.99 48.85
CA ARG A 511 4.66 -53.14 49.63
C ARG A 511 5.17 -53.01 51.06
N GLN A 512 4.48 -53.71 51.96
CA GLN A 512 4.83 -53.72 53.38
C GLN A 512 6.29 -54.13 53.59
N GLY A 513 7.00 -53.39 54.46
CA GLY A 513 8.45 -53.55 54.67
C GLY A 513 9.31 -52.60 53.81
N SER A 514 8.71 -51.75 52.98
CA SER A 514 9.43 -50.71 52.21
C SER A 514 8.73 -49.34 52.32
N TYR A 515 9.47 -48.25 52.10
CA TYR A 515 8.95 -46.88 52.07
C TYR A 515 9.23 -46.21 50.72
N LEU A 516 8.37 -45.28 50.33
CA LEU A 516 8.53 -44.52 49.08
C LEU A 516 9.57 -43.42 49.28
N ARG A 517 10.55 -43.37 48.38
CA ARG A 517 11.59 -42.34 48.37
C ARG A 517 11.04 -40.99 47.94
N GLU A 518 11.79 -39.91 48.19
CA GLU A 518 11.43 -38.53 47.84
C GLU A 518 11.21 -38.31 46.33
N ASP A 519 11.75 -39.18 45.48
CA ASP A 519 11.49 -39.17 44.03
C ASP A 519 10.07 -39.63 43.66
N GLY A 520 9.29 -40.16 44.61
CA GLY A 520 7.92 -40.60 44.38
C GLY A 520 7.76 -41.88 43.55
N HIS A 521 8.85 -42.55 43.17
CA HIS A 521 8.81 -43.72 42.26
C HIS A 521 9.56 -44.94 42.80
N THR A 522 10.61 -44.71 43.59
CA THR A 522 11.49 -45.77 44.09
C THR A 522 11.08 -46.19 45.49
N CYS A 523 10.89 -47.49 45.70
CA CYS A 523 10.64 -48.07 47.00
C CYS A 523 11.95 -48.58 47.60
N GLU A 524 12.31 -48.05 48.77
CA GLU A 524 13.47 -48.47 49.53
C GLU A 524 13.05 -49.38 50.68
N ASP A 525 13.86 -50.41 50.90
CA ASP A 525 13.67 -51.35 51.99
C ASP A 525 13.82 -50.65 53.35
N ILE A 526 12.91 -50.96 54.28
CA ILE A 526 13.01 -50.43 55.64
C ILE A 526 14.03 -51.27 56.38
N ASP A 527 15.18 -50.69 56.73
CA ASP A 527 16.13 -51.40 57.60
C ASP A 527 15.60 -51.47 59.04
N GLU A 528 14.88 -52.55 59.38
CA GLU A 528 14.34 -52.73 60.72
C GLU A 528 15.44 -53.01 61.75
N CYS A 529 16.61 -53.47 61.31
CA CYS A 529 17.77 -53.69 62.17
C CYS A 529 18.42 -52.38 62.65
N ALA A 530 18.34 -51.32 61.82
CA ALA A 530 18.74 -49.97 62.20
C ALA A 530 17.70 -49.25 63.09
N GLN A 531 16.47 -49.79 63.17
CA GLN A 531 15.39 -49.28 64.01
C GLN A 531 15.30 -50.01 65.35
N SER A 532 14.44 -49.53 66.24
CA SER A 532 14.20 -50.16 67.56
C SER A 532 13.65 -51.59 67.47
N ILE A 533 13.12 -51.98 66.30
CA ILE A 533 12.62 -53.32 66.00
C ILE A 533 13.77 -54.35 65.94
N GLY A 534 14.96 -53.94 65.49
CA GLY A 534 16.15 -54.80 65.42
C GLY A 534 16.58 -55.38 66.77
N HIS A 535 16.28 -54.68 67.87
CA HIS A 535 16.56 -55.14 69.24
C HIS A 535 15.70 -56.32 69.69
N LEU A 536 14.66 -56.70 68.92
CA LEU A 536 13.89 -57.92 69.20
C LEU A 536 14.65 -59.21 68.87
N CYS A 537 15.75 -59.15 68.10
CA CYS A 537 16.62 -60.29 67.88
C CYS A 537 17.56 -60.52 69.07
N SER A 538 17.62 -61.75 69.58
CA SER A 538 18.43 -62.06 70.77
C SER A 538 19.95 -62.09 70.52
N PHE A 539 20.40 -62.18 69.27
CA PHE A 539 21.83 -62.25 68.93
C PHE A 539 22.22 -61.31 67.80
N LYS A 540 21.83 -61.61 66.56
CA LYS A 540 22.13 -60.79 65.39
C LYS A 540 20.87 -60.54 64.58
N CYS A 541 20.64 -59.29 64.18
CA CYS A 541 19.63 -58.92 63.20
C CYS A 541 20.29 -58.84 61.81
N VAL A 542 19.60 -59.32 60.79
CA VAL A 542 20.00 -59.24 59.38
C VAL A 542 18.85 -58.62 58.61
N ASN A 543 19.10 -57.46 57.99
CA ASN A 543 18.12 -56.79 57.13
C ASN A 543 17.96 -57.58 55.82
N VAL A 544 16.73 -57.81 55.40
CA VAL A 544 16.42 -58.52 54.14
C VAL A 544 15.33 -57.77 53.36
N PRO A 545 15.29 -57.81 52.02
CA PRO A 545 14.26 -57.08 51.29
C PRO A 545 12.82 -57.42 51.74
N GLY A 546 12.11 -56.42 52.25
CA GLY A 546 10.75 -56.45 52.77
C GLY A 546 10.60 -56.90 54.24
N SER A 547 11.69 -57.22 54.95
CA SER A 547 11.64 -57.68 56.34
C SER A 547 13.01 -57.74 57.05
N TYR A 548 13.04 -58.33 58.25
CA TYR A 548 14.28 -58.66 58.94
C TYR A 548 14.28 -60.11 59.42
N GLN A 549 15.47 -60.69 59.52
CA GLN A 549 15.66 -62.04 60.06
C GLN A 549 16.67 -62.01 61.21
N CYS A 550 16.35 -62.72 62.28
CA CYS A 550 17.31 -62.95 63.35
C CYS A 550 18.23 -64.12 62.98
N ALA A 551 19.51 -64.03 63.29
CA ALA A 551 20.49 -65.09 63.10
C ALA A 551 21.13 -65.49 64.43
N CYS A 552 21.44 -66.78 64.58
CA CYS A 552 22.16 -67.35 65.72
C CYS A 552 23.64 -67.58 65.37
N PRO A 553 24.53 -67.73 66.37
CA PRO A 553 25.91 -68.14 66.15
C PRO A 553 25.99 -69.46 65.38
N GLU A 554 27.01 -69.63 64.53
CA GLU A 554 27.18 -70.82 63.68
C GLU A 554 27.33 -72.15 64.47
N TYR A 555 27.69 -72.09 65.77
CA TYR A 555 27.95 -73.28 66.58
C TYR A 555 27.20 -73.23 67.91
N GLY A 556 26.57 -74.35 68.28
CA GLY A 556 26.00 -74.59 69.62
C GLY A 556 24.62 -73.98 69.89
N TYR A 557 24.01 -73.28 68.93
CA TYR A 557 22.69 -72.64 69.09
C TYR A 557 21.82 -72.79 67.86
N THR A 558 20.53 -73.10 68.07
CA THR A 558 19.51 -73.17 67.02
C THR A 558 18.44 -72.10 67.24
N MET A 559 17.81 -71.62 66.15
CA MET A 559 16.71 -70.65 66.24
C MET A 559 15.51 -71.26 66.96
N SER A 560 14.96 -70.54 67.93
CA SER A 560 13.77 -70.94 68.67
C SER A 560 12.51 -70.81 67.80
N PRO A 561 11.41 -71.51 68.14
CA PRO A 561 10.15 -71.45 67.37
C PRO A 561 9.53 -70.05 67.26
N ASN A 562 9.94 -69.11 68.13
CA ASN A 562 9.52 -67.71 68.10
C ASN A 562 10.24 -66.88 67.02
N GLY A 563 11.23 -67.45 66.30
CA GLY A 563 11.99 -66.78 65.24
C GLY A 563 12.89 -65.64 65.70
N ARG A 564 13.07 -65.44 67.01
CA ARG A 564 13.74 -64.26 67.59
C ARG A 564 14.88 -64.61 68.55
N SER A 565 14.85 -65.80 69.16
CA SER A 565 15.78 -66.20 70.22
C SER A 565 16.59 -67.44 69.86
N CYS A 566 17.81 -67.52 70.37
CA CYS A 566 18.69 -68.67 70.15
C CYS A 566 18.64 -69.63 71.35
N ARG A 567 18.37 -70.91 71.11
CA ARG A 567 18.41 -71.96 72.13
C ARG A 567 19.68 -72.78 71.96
N GLY A 568 20.43 -72.96 73.04
CA GLY A 568 21.61 -73.82 73.05
C GLY A 568 21.23 -75.29 72.83
N GLU A 569 22.04 -76.02 72.08
CA GLU A 569 21.97 -77.48 72.05
C GLU A 569 22.51 -78.02 73.38
N ASP A 570 21.65 -78.63 74.20
CA ASP A 570 22.04 -79.28 75.45
C ASP A 570 22.88 -80.53 75.16
N THR A 571 24.18 -80.38 74.93
CA THR A 571 25.12 -81.50 75.03
C THR A 571 25.40 -81.78 76.50
N LEU A 572 24.77 -82.85 77.00
CA LEU A 572 25.10 -83.53 78.26
C LEU A 572 26.60 -83.80 78.36
N ILE A 573 27.31 -83.10 79.24
CA ILE A 573 28.53 -83.64 79.88
C ILE A 573 28.40 -83.46 81.39
N HIS A 574 28.26 -84.61 82.05
CA HIS A 574 28.26 -84.78 83.49
C HIS A 574 29.70 -84.61 84.04
N THR A 575 29.81 -83.83 85.11
CA THR A 575 30.76 -83.91 86.25
C THR A 575 32.25 -83.59 86.04
N LEU A 576 32.76 -82.58 86.77
CA LEU A 576 33.43 -82.73 88.10
C LEU A 576 33.93 -81.35 88.63
N HIS A 577 33.53 -80.99 89.86
CA HIS A 577 34.27 -80.34 90.97
C HIS A 577 35.29 -79.20 90.66
N THR A 578 35.31 -78.02 91.32
CA THR A 578 35.48 -77.74 92.78
C THR A 578 35.25 -76.25 93.14
N HIS A 579 34.84 -75.99 94.40
CA HIS A 579 34.93 -74.76 95.23
C HIS A 579 35.73 -73.54 94.69
N ASN A 580 35.21 -72.31 94.82
CA ASN A 580 35.43 -71.45 96.02
C ASN A 580 34.65 -70.12 95.96
N THR A 581 34.39 -69.59 97.16
CA THR A 581 33.63 -68.37 97.50
C THR A 581 34.28 -67.05 97.07
N HIS A 582 33.49 -66.06 96.64
CA HIS A 582 33.56 -64.71 97.23
C HIS A 582 32.36 -63.82 96.85
N THR A 583 31.82 -63.18 97.89
CA THR A 583 30.87 -62.07 97.88
C THR A 583 31.38 -60.84 97.14
N HIS A 584 30.52 -60.09 96.44
CA HIS A 584 30.53 -58.62 96.48
C HIS A 584 29.19 -58.03 96.02
N THR A 585 28.64 -57.17 96.88
CA THR A 585 27.56 -56.21 96.70
C THR A 585 27.93 -55.13 95.67
N VAL A 586 26.93 -54.47 95.05
CA VAL A 586 26.73 -52.99 95.07
C VAL A 586 25.80 -52.47 93.94
N HIS A 587 24.81 -51.71 94.41
CA HIS A 587 24.08 -50.54 93.88
C HIS A 587 23.18 -50.56 92.63
N THR A 588 21.90 -50.39 92.95
CA THR A 588 20.93 -49.49 92.33
C THR A 588 21.47 -48.09 91.96
N HIS A 589 21.12 -47.59 90.78
CA HIS A 589 20.85 -46.16 90.60
C HIS A 589 19.74 -45.95 89.56
N THR A 590 18.64 -45.36 90.05
CA THR A 590 17.56 -44.74 89.28
C THR A 590 18.03 -43.41 88.68
N HIS A 591 17.61 -43.10 87.46
CA HIS A 591 17.42 -41.71 87.05
C HIS A 591 16.26 -41.54 86.06
N THR A 592 15.31 -40.72 86.48
CA THR A 592 14.18 -40.12 85.77
C THR A 592 14.63 -39.00 84.83
N ASN A 593 13.90 -38.79 83.73
CA ASN A 593 13.44 -37.48 83.19
C ASN A 593 12.86 -37.67 81.76
N THR A 594 11.54 -37.55 81.56
CA THR A 594 10.75 -36.33 81.21
C THR A 594 10.84 -35.90 79.74
N LEU A 595 9.69 -36.06 79.06
CA LEU A 595 9.05 -35.31 77.94
C LEU A 595 9.56 -33.87 77.66
N PRO A 596 9.34 -33.26 76.46
CA PRO A 596 8.05 -33.09 75.75
C PRO A 596 8.09 -33.29 74.20
N LEU A 597 7.03 -33.74 73.54
CA LEU A 597 5.87 -32.96 72.98
C LEU A 597 6.25 -31.74 72.13
N SER A 598 6.09 -31.89 70.82
CA SER A 598 5.55 -30.90 69.88
C SER A 598 4.90 -31.66 68.73
#